data_AF-A0A935JUI7-F1
#
_entry.id   AF-A0A935JUI7-F1
#
_cell.length_a   1.000
_cell.length_b   1.000
_cell.length_c   1.000
_cell.angle_alpha   90.00
_cell.angle_beta   90.00
_cell.angle_gamma   90.00
#
_symmetry.space_group_name_H-M   'P 1'
#
loop_
_entity.id
_entity.type
_entity.pdbx_description
1 polymer ?
#
loop_
_entity_poly.entity_id
_entity_poly.type
_entity_poly.pdbx_seq_one_letter_code
_entity_poly.pdbx_strand_id
1 'polypeptide(L)'
;MVMILAALILAGGYAFYRSANIGQSHTLQSTKLAATLARAKEALIARAVTDANRPGSLPCPDLITNNAGFSNFPGDGQADMFTLTQCPSYVGWLPWVTIDLPESTDDTGTRLWYALSPSLRDDDSAYPINSDTVAALKIDGGGEIAAMIIAPGSALAGQARPSNNPADYLEGDNSNGDNNYVSGPASATFNDVVAIITRQELMAAVEKRVASEVKVCLEQHALAAANTLHSYPWPAPLLQPELPWQKWQLLRATSNYPAQCGSQCQFAGEHHTGSNSPKRSG
;
A
#
# COMPACT_ATOMS: atom_id res chain seq x y z
N MET A 1 -11.64 -35.26 -56.96
CA MET A 1 -10.29 -34.81 -56.54
C MET A 1 -10.26 -33.33 -56.14
N VAL A 2 -10.73 -32.41 -57.00
CA VAL A 2 -10.71 -30.96 -56.71
C VAL A 2 -11.50 -30.56 -55.45
N MET A 3 -12.66 -31.17 -55.22
CA MET A 3 -13.50 -30.91 -54.02
C MET A 3 -12.83 -31.30 -52.70
N ILE A 4 -12.03 -32.37 -52.69
CA ILE A 4 -11.32 -32.84 -51.49
C ILE A 4 -10.16 -31.88 -51.16
N LEU A 5 -9.47 -31.39 -52.19
CA LEU A 5 -8.38 -30.42 -52.04
C LEU A 5 -8.89 -29.06 -51.51
N ALA A 6 -10.05 -28.59 -52.00
CA ALA A 6 -10.69 -27.37 -51.51
C ALA A 6 -11.13 -27.51 -50.04
N ALA A 7 -11.68 -28.67 -49.65
CA ALA A 7 -12.08 -28.93 -48.27
C ALA A 7 -10.89 -28.93 -47.29
N LEU A 8 -9.75 -29.49 -47.71
CA LEU A 8 -8.53 -29.50 -46.88
C LEU A 8 -7.93 -28.10 -46.68
N ILE A 9 -7.95 -27.25 -47.71
CA ILE A 9 -7.48 -25.86 -47.61
C ILE A 9 -8.37 -25.04 -46.66
N LEU A 10 -9.69 -25.20 -46.76
CA LEU A 10 -10.64 -24.53 -45.87
C LEU A 10 -10.50 -24.99 -44.41
N ALA A 11 -10.35 -26.29 -44.18
CA ALA A 11 -10.15 -26.84 -42.84
C ALA A 11 -8.80 -26.40 -42.23
N GLY A 12 -7.72 -26.41 -43.02
CA GLY A 12 -6.41 -25.93 -42.59
C GLY A 12 -6.40 -24.43 -42.27
N GLY A 13 -7.03 -23.62 -43.11
CA GLY A 13 -7.19 -22.17 -42.88
C GLY A 13 -8.01 -21.86 -41.63
N TYR A 14 -9.11 -22.60 -41.40
CA TYR A 14 -9.94 -22.44 -40.20
C TYR A 14 -9.20 -22.85 -38.92
N ALA A 15 -8.47 -23.97 -38.93
CA ALA A 15 -7.67 -24.41 -37.80
C ALA A 15 -6.55 -23.41 -37.46
N PHE A 16 -5.84 -22.90 -38.47
CA PHE A 16 -4.80 -21.89 -38.28
C PHE A 16 -5.37 -20.58 -37.74
N TYR A 17 -6.45 -20.06 -38.34
CA TYR A 17 -7.13 -18.85 -37.88
C TYR A 17 -7.58 -18.96 -36.41
N ARG A 18 -8.14 -20.12 -36.04
CA ARG A 18 -8.55 -20.38 -34.66
C ARG A 18 -7.35 -20.40 -33.71
N SER A 19 -6.24 -21.05 -34.10
CA SER A 19 -5.03 -21.12 -33.27
C SER A 19 -4.35 -19.76 -33.07
N ALA A 20 -4.30 -18.92 -34.12
CA ALA A 20 -3.69 -17.60 -34.07
C ALA A 20 -4.49 -16.64 -33.17
N ASN A 21 -5.82 -16.65 -33.26
CA ASN A 21 -6.67 -15.80 -32.44
C ASN A 21 -6.70 -16.20 -30.96
N ILE A 22 -6.60 -17.50 -30.64
CA ILE A 22 -6.55 -17.99 -29.25
C ILE A 22 -5.26 -17.53 -28.56
N GLY A 23 -4.11 -17.65 -29.21
CA GLY A 23 -2.82 -17.22 -28.64
C GLY A 23 -2.73 -15.70 -28.40
N GLN A 24 -3.30 -14.91 -29.30
CA GLN A 24 -3.33 -13.45 -29.17
C GLN A 24 -4.24 -12.98 -28.02
N SER A 25 -5.39 -13.64 -27.83
CA SER A 25 -6.34 -13.31 -26.75
C SER A 25 -5.74 -13.56 -25.36
N HIS A 26 -5.07 -14.70 -25.17
CA HIS A 26 -4.42 -15.02 -23.89
C HIS A 26 -3.28 -14.04 -23.57
N THR A 27 -2.42 -13.73 -24.55
CA THR A 27 -1.33 -12.79 -24.36
C THR A 27 -1.85 -11.40 -23.99
N LEU A 28 -2.91 -10.94 -24.66
CA LEU A 28 -3.56 -9.66 -24.36
C LEU A 28 -4.14 -9.64 -22.93
N GLN A 29 -4.84 -10.70 -22.52
CA GLN A 29 -5.40 -10.83 -21.16
C GLN A 29 -4.30 -10.74 -20.09
N SER A 30 -3.20 -11.49 -20.26
CA SER A 30 -2.06 -11.44 -19.34
C SER A 30 -1.42 -10.05 -19.27
N THR A 31 -1.32 -9.33 -20.40
CA THR A 31 -0.79 -7.95 -20.39
C THR A 31 -1.72 -6.96 -19.69
N LYS A 32 -3.04 -7.10 -19.85
CA LYS A 32 -4.02 -6.25 -19.16
C LYS A 32 -3.97 -6.49 -17.65
N LEU A 33 -3.92 -7.75 -17.23
CA LEU A 33 -3.82 -8.10 -15.82
C LEU A 33 -2.54 -7.55 -15.19
N ALA A 34 -1.40 -7.71 -15.86
CA ALA A 34 -0.13 -7.16 -15.41
C ALA A 34 -0.19 -5.62 -15.26
N ALA A 35 -0.83 -4.92 -16.21
CA ALA A 35 -1.01 -3.47 -16.12
C ALA A 35 -1.94 -3.06 -14.97
N THR A 36 -3.01 -3.82 -14.72
CA THR A 36 -3.91 -3.60 -13.58
C THR A 36 -3.18 -3.76 -12.25
N LEU A 37 -2.43 -4.86 -12.09
CA LEU A 37 -1.63 -5.11 -10.89
C LEU A 37 -0.55 -4.04 -10.68
N ALA A 38 0.13 -3.62 -11.76
CA ALA A 38 1.12 -2.54 -11.71
C ALA A 38 0.49 -1.22 -11.27
N ARG A 39 -0.69 -0.87 -11.77
CA ARG A 39 -1.39 0.35 -11.38
C ARG A 39 -1.83 0.32 -9.91
N ALA A 40 -2.36 -0.80 -9.44
CA ALA A 40 -2.73 -0.98 -8.04
C ALA A 40 -1.48 -0.86 -7.12
N LYS A 41 -0.36 -1.44 -7.56
CA LYS A 41 0.93 -1.35 -6.88
C LYS A 41 1.44 0.09 -6.78
N GLU A 42 1.41 0.82 -7.90
CA GLU A 42 1.79 2.23 -7.94
C GLU A 42 0.89 3.08 -7.03
N ALA A 43 -0.43 2.83 -7.01
CA ALA A 43 -1.38 3.55 -6.16
C ALA A 43 -1.10 3.32 -4.66
N LEU A 44 -0.79 2.09 -4.24
CA LEU A 44 -0.41 1.80 -2.85
C LEU A 44 0.89 2.52 -2.46
N ILE A 45 1.92 2.46 -3.30
CA ILE A 45 3.19 3.16 -3.06
C ILE A 45 2.94 4.67 -3.02
N ALA A 46 2.15 5.22 -3.93
CA ALA A 46 1.81 6.63 -3.97
C ALA A 46 1.08 7.06 -2.68
N ARG A 47 0.07 6.30 -2.24
CA ARG A 47 -0.65 6.57 -0.99
C ARG A 47 0.30 6.62 0.22
N ALA A 48 1.25 5.68 0.31
CA ALA A 48 2.24 5.65 1.38
C ALA A 48 3.21 6.84 1.31
N VAL A 49 3.60 7.27 0.10
CA VAL A 49 4.47 8.42 -0.13
C VAL A 49 3.78 9.74 0.20
N THR A 50 2.48 9.86 -0.11
CA THR A 50 1.70 11.07 0.11
C THR A 50 1.11 11.18 1.51
N ASP A 51 1.29 10.17 2.36
CA ASP A 51 0.85 10.27 3.75
C ASP A 51 1.61 11.39 4.46
N ALA A 52 0.87 12.43 4.87
CA ALA A 52 1.46 13.59 5.52
C ALA A 52 1.94 13.28 6.94
N ASN A 53 1.26 12.37 7.64
CA ASN A 53 1.48 12.11 9.06
C ASN A 53 2.38 10.90 9.27
N ARG A 54 2.24 9.90 8.40
CA ARG A 54 2.91 8.59 8.52
C ARG A 54 3.45 8.14 7.16
N PRO A 55 4.46 8.81 6.58
CA PRO A 55 5.08 8.35 5.34
C PRO A 55 5.52 6.89 5.44
N GLY A 56 5.11 6.07 4.47
CA GLY A 56 5.39 4.63 4.44
C GLY A 56 4.35 3.74 5.12
N SER A 57 3.30 4.30 5.74
CA SER A 57 2.16 3.52 6.19
C SER A 57 1.29 3.06 5.02
N LEU A 58 0.58 1.95 5.22
CA LEU A 58 -0.34 1.36 4.27
C LEU A 58 -1.72 1.13 4.91
N PRO A 59 -2.81 1.35 4.14
CA PRO A 59 -4.17 1.21 4.66
C PRO A 59 -4.50 -0.26 4.96
N CYS A 60 -5.43 -0.49 5.90
CA CYS A 60 -6.01 -1.81 6.13
C CYS A 60 -6.77 -2.30 4.88
N PRO A 61 -6.81 -3.61 4.63
CA PRO A 61 -7.72 -4.19 3.64
C PRO A 61 -9.19 -3.85 3.94
N ASP A 62 -10.03 -3.88 2.90
CA ASP A 62 -11.49 -3.80 3.00
C ASP A 62 -12.03 -5.24 3.09
N LEU A 63 -12.67 -5.66 4.19
CA LEU A 63 -13.19 -7.03 4.27
C LEU A 63 -14.37 -7.24 5.21
N ILE A 64 -14.30 -6.72 6.43
CA ILE A 64 -15.18 -7.16 7.52
C ILE A 64 -15.88 -6.02 8.24
N THR A 65 -15.35 -4.80 8.19
CA THR A 65 -15.99 -3.67 8.87
C THR A 65 -17.35 -3.40 8.23
N ASN A 66 -18.41 -3.51 9.03
CA ASN A 66 -19.79 -3.36 8.59
C ASN A 66 -20.53 -2.44 9.56
N ASN A 67 -20.32 -1.13 9.41
CA ASN A 67 -20.88 -0.14 10.31
C ASN A 67 -21.39 1.10 9.56
N ALA A 68 -22.72 1.26 9.56
CA ALA A 68 -23.40 2.40 8.94
C ALA A 68 -23.00 3.74 9.55
N GLY A 69 -22.63 3.80 10.84
CA GLY A 69 -22.18 5.02 11.50
C GLY A 69 -20.86 5.56 10.95
N PHE A 70 -20.02 4.68 10.38
CA PHE A 70 -18.76 5.05 9.74
C PHE A 70 -18.83 5.05 8.21
N SER A 71 -20.01 4.74 7.64
CA SER A 71 -20.18 4.54 6.20
C SER A 71 -19.12 3.59 5.61
N ASN A 72 -18.76 2.55 6.36
CA ASN A 72 -17.75 1.58 6.00
C ASN A 72 -18.37 0.18 6.01
N PHE A 73 -18.36 -0.46 4.86
CA PHE A 73 -19.04 -1.74 4.59
C PHE A 73 -18.12 -2.66 3.81
N PRO A 74 -18.25 -4.00 3.96
CA PRO A 74 -17.44 -4.93 3.19
C PRO A 74 -17.58 -4.73 1.68
N GLY A 75 -16.46 -4.51 1.01
CA GLY A 75 -16.41 -4.32 -0.44
C GLY A 75 -16.89 -2.94 -0.90
N ASP A 76 -16.86 -1.92 -0.05
CA ASP A 76 -17.13 -0.54 -0.49
C ASP A 76 -15.88 0.14 -1.07
N GLY A 77 -14.72 -0.53 -1.02
CA GLY A 77 -13.43 -0.02 -1.47
C GLY A 77 -12.74 0.89 -0.45
N GLN A 78 -13.29 1.05 0.74
CA GLN A 78 -12.68 1.81 1.84
C GLN A 78 -11.97 0.86 2.79
N ALA A 79 -10.75 1.24 3.19
CA ALA A 79 -9.99 0.51 4.18
C ALA A 79 -10.79 0.31 5.47
N ASP A 80 -10.77 -0.91 6.00
CA ASP A 80 -11.46 -1.24 7.24
C ASP A 80 -10.94 -0.37 8.41
N MET A 81 -11.84 -0.04 9.32
CA MET A 81 -11.51 0.70 10.53
C MET A 81 -10.74 -0.17 11.52
N PHE A 82 -9.74 0.41 12.17
CA PHE A 82 -8.96 -0.29 13.19
C PHE A 82 -9.84 -0.80 14.32
N THR A 83 -9.64 -2.07 14.69
CA THR A 83 -10.10 -2.62 15.96
C THR A 83 -8.99 -2.46 16.98
N LEU A 84 -9.18 -1.52 17.92
CA LEU A 84 -8.13 -1.02 18.80
C LEU A 84 -6.99 -0.39 17.98
N THR A 85 -5.92 -1.12 17.77
CA THR A 85 -4.71 -0.67 17.06
C THR A 85 -4.34 -1.61 15.91
N GLN A 86 -5.21 -2.56 15.56
CA GLN A 86 -4.96 -3.59 14.55
C GLN A 86 -5.99 -3.49 13.43
N CYS A 87 -5.57 -3.82 12.21
CA CYS A 87 -6.54 -4.06 11.14
C CYS A 87 -7.44 -5.24 11.54
N PRO A 88 -8.76 -5.17 11.30
CA PRO A 88 -9.67 -6.28 11.56
C PRO A 88 -9.30 -7.55 10.79
N SER A 89 -8.70 -7.37 9.61
CA SER A 89 -8.04 -8.41 8.82
C SER A 89 -6.80 -7.85 8.15
N TYR A 90 -5.77 -8.68 7.96
CA TYR A 90 -4.55 -8.32 7.22
C TYR A 90 -4.54 -8.86 5.78
N VAL A 91 -5.58 -9.60 5.40
CA VAL A 91 -5.88 -9.98 4.02
C VAL A 91 -7.33 -9.62 3.72
N GLY A 92 -7.61 -9.02 2.58
CA GLY A 92 -8.95 -8.55 2.22
C GLY A 92 -9.01 -8.01 0.80
N TRP A 93 -10.09 -7.33 0.45
CA TRP A 93 -10.18 -6.59 -0.80
C TRP A 93 -9.20 -5.41 -0.80
N LEU A 94 -8.66 -5.11 -1.98
CA LEU A 94 -7.88 -3.88 -2.18
C LEU A 94 -8.80 -2.67 -1.93
N PRO A 95 -8.45 -1.75 -1.00
CA PRO A 95 -9.27 -0.60 -0.67
C PRO A 95 -9.10 0.51 -1.72
N TRP A 96 -9.63 0.27 -2.93
CA TRP A 96 -9.44 1.09 -4.12
C TRP A 96 -9.88 2.55 -3.93
N VAL A 97 -10.94 2.83 -3.16
CA VAL A 97 -11.34 4.21 -2.81
C VAL A 97 -10.26 4.87 -1.95
N THR A 98 -9.76 4.18 -0.92
CA THR A 98 -8.77 4.75 0.01
C THR A 98 -7.43 5.07 -0.66
N ILE A 99 -7.06 4.34 -1.71
CA ILE A 99 -5.82 4.56 -2.47
C ILE A 99 -6.03 5.40 -3.74
N ASP A 100 -7.19 6.03 -3.89
CA ASP A 100 -7.57 6.86 -5.05
C ASP A 100 -7.38 6.14 -6.40
N LEU A 101 -7.78 4.88 -6.44
CA LEU A 101 -7.75 4.03 -7.63
C LEU A 101 -9.18 3.78 -8.11
N PRO A 102 -9.49 3.91 -9.42
CA PRO A 102 -10.74 3.41 -9.96
C PRO A 102 -10.90 1.92 -9.64
N GLU A 103 -12.11 1.47 -9.34
CA GLU A 103 -12.38 0.06 -9.07
C GLU A 103 -11.78 -0.82 -10.18
N SER A 104 -10.84 -1.67 -9.79
CA SER A 104 -10.06 -2.49 -10.71
C SER A 104 -10.30 -3.97 -10.42
N THR A 105 -10.61 -4.72 -11.47
CA THR A 105 -10.83 -6.16 -11.42
C THR A 105 -9.81 -6.90 -12.28
N ASP A 106 -9.67 -8.20 -12.01
CA ASP A 106 -8.94 -9.12 -12.85
C ASP A 106 -9.67 -9.37 -14.20
N ASP A 107 -9.14 -10.28 -15.00
CA ASP A 107 -9.69 -10.64 -16.30
C ASP A 107 -11.06 -11.38 -16.22
N THR A 108 -11.46 -11.81 -15.02
CA THR A 108 -12.73 -12.49 -14.75
C THR A 108 -13.80 -11.58 -14.14
N GLY A 109 -13.43 -10.33 -13.84
CA GLY A 109 -14.31 -9.37 -13.17
C GLY A 109 -14.29 -9.48 -11.65
N THR A 110 -13.37 -10.25 -11.08
CA THR A 110 -13.18 -10.35 -9.63
C THR A 110 -12.28 -9.22 -9.15
N ARG A 111 -12.60 -8.63 -7.99
CA ARG A 111 -11.75 -7.59 -7.38
C ARG A 111 -10.41 -8.15 -6.94
N LEU A 112 -9.41 -7.28 -6.91
CA LEU A 112 -8.09 -7.62 -6.41
C LEU A 112 -8.13 -7.79 -4.89
N TRP A 113 -7.45 -8.82 -4.42
CA TRP A 113 -7.13 -9.02 -3.00
C TRP A 113 -5.85 -8.29 -2.64
N TYR A 114 -5.70 -8.00 -1.36
CA TYR A 114 -4.62 -7.23 -0.80
C TYR A 114 -4.23 -7.80 0.57
N ALA A 115 -2.93 -8.03 0.74
CA ALA A 115 -2.33 -8.44 2.00
C ALA A 115 -1.36 -7.37 2.50
N LEU A 116 -1.40 -7.07 3.79
CA LEU A 116 -0.62 -6.03 4.45
C LEU A 116 0.29 -6.63 5.54
N SER A 117 1.57 -6.26 5.54
CA SER A 117 2.45 -6.49 6.68
C SER A 117 1.97 -5.72 7.91
N PRO A 118 1.68 -6.37 9.06
CA PRO A 118 1.12 -5.69 10.23
C PRO A 118 1.93 -4.51 10.76
N SER A 119 3.26 -4.59 10.65
CA SER A 119 4.20 -3.53 11.07
C SER A 119 4.11 -2.23 10.26
N LEU A 120 3.42 -2.24 9.12
CA LEU A 120 3.31 -1.09 8.21
C LEU A 120 1.89 -0.51 8.16
N ARG A 121 1.00 -0.95 9.05
CA ARG A 121 -0.39 -0.45 9.11
C ARG A 121 -0.43 1.04 9.44
N ASP A 122 -1.44 1.72 8.91
CA ASP A 122 -1.68 3.16 9.09
C ASP A 122 -2.24 3.53 10.47
N ASP A 123 -1.50 3.18 11.53
CA ASP A 123 -1.84 3.46 12.93
C ASP A 123 -0.62 3.98 13.71
N ASP A 124 -0.86 4.80 14.73
CA ASP A 124 0.22 5.41 15.53
C ASP A 124 1.05 4.36 16.29
N SER A 125 0.49 3.20 16.61
CA SER A 125 1.24 2.11 17.25
C SER A 125 2.19 1.37 16.31
N ALA A 126 2.16 1.66 15.01
CA ALA A 126 3.17 1.21 14.05
C ALA A 126 4.34 2.20 13.87
N TYR A 127 4.25 3.39 14.48
CA TYR A 127 5.30 4.40 14.43
C TYR A 127 6.49 4.03 15.34
N PRO A 128 7.76 4.27 14.91
CA PRO A 128 8.17 4.83 13.63
C PRO A 128 8.25 3.79 12.50
N ILE A 129 7.82 4.19 11.30
CA ILE A 129 8.01 3.43 10.06
C ILE A 129 9.25 3.98 9.33
N ASN A 130 10.21 3.11 9.00
CA ASN A 130 11.45 3.45 8.30
C ASN A 130 12.04 2.23 7.57
N SER A 131 13.23 2.37 7.00
CA SER A 131 13.96 1.30 6.31
C SER A 131 14.45 0.15 7.20
N ASP A 132 14.31 0.23 8.52
CA ASP A 132 14.58 -0.87 9.46
C ASP A 132 13.29 -1.55 9.95
N THR A 133 12.10 -1.02 9.62
CA THR A 133 10.82 -1.62 10.00
C THR A 133 10.64 -2.96 9.31
N VAL A 134 10.70 -4.06 10.06
CA VAL A 134 10.58 -5.43 9.53
C VAL A 134 9.24 -5.61 8.81
N ALA A 135 9.26 -6.11 7.57
CA ALA A 135 8.06 -6.47 6.83
C ALA A 135 7.83 -7.99 6.89
N ALA A 136 6.69 -8.40 7.44
CA ALA A 136 6.46 -9.77 7.91
C ALA A 136 5.98 -10.74 6.83
N LEU A 137 5.44 -10.24 5.71
CA LEU A 137 4.92 -11.10 4.66
C LEU A 137 6.05 -11.79 3.91
N LYS A 138 5.77 -13.02 3.47
CA LYS A 138 6.68 -13.90 2.76
C LYS A 138 6.00 -14.49 1.54
N ILE A 139 6.75 -14.66 0.46
CA ILE A 139 6.28 -15.35 -0.75
C ILE A 139 7.34 -16.34 -1.23
N ASP A 140 6.96 -17.58 -1.50
CA ASP A 140 7.86 -18.63 -2.01
C ASP A 140 9.15 -18.80 -1.16
N GLY A 141 9.04 -18.57 0.15
CA GLY A 141 10.16 -18.61 1.10
C GLY A 141 11.02 -17.33 1.14
N GLY A 142 10.81 -16.37 0.25
CA GLY A 142 11.36 -15.01 0.33
C GLY A 142 10.59 -14.14 1.32
N GLY A 143 11.25 -13.15 1.93
CA GLY A 143 10.64 -12.26 2.93
C GLY A 143 10.78 -10.77 2.60
N GLU A 144 10.59 -9.91 3.60
CA GLU A 144 10.66 -8.45 3.48
C GLU A 144 9.60 -7.86 2.53
N ILE A 145 8.43 -8.50 2.47
CA ILE A 145 7.31 -8.03 1.64
C ILE A 145 6.40 -7.14 2.49
N ALA A 146 6.24 -5.89 2.05
CA ALA A 146 5.44 -4.89 2.72
C ALA A 146 3.94 -5.11 2.47
N ALA A 147 3.61 -5.43 1.21
CA ALA A 147 2.26 -5.72 0.79
C ALA A 147 2.25 -6.63 -0.44
N MET A 148 1.12 -7.30 -0.67
CA MET A 148 0.85 -8.07 -1.88
C MET A 148 -0.52 -7.69 -2.43
N ILE A 149 -0.61 -7.66 -3.76
CA ILE A 149 -1.86 -7.54 -4.49
C ILE A 149 -2.06 -8.85 -5.24
N ILE A 150 -3.21 -9.49 -5.07
CA ILE A 150 -3.47 -10.82 -5.59
C ILE A 150 -4.69 -10.75 -6.51
N ALA A 151 -4.52 -11.19 -7.75
CA ALA A 151 -5.61 -11.43 -8.67
C ALA A 151 -6.03 -12.91 -8.57
N PRO A 152 -7.25 -13.21 -8.10
CA PRO A 152 -7.70 -14.58 -7.85
C PRO A 152 -8.05 -15.37 -9.12
N GLY A 153 -8.18 -14.70 -10.27
CA GLY A 153 -8.55 -15.36 -11.52
C GLY A 153 -9.96 -15.98 -11.47
N SER A 154 -10.22 -16.92 -12.38
CA SER A 154 -11.51 -17.62 -12.48
C SER A 154 -11.77 -18.52 -11.29
N ALA A 155 -13.02 -18.56 -10.80
CA ALA A 155 -13.40 -19.47 -9.72
C ALA A 155 -13.06 -20.94 -10.04
N LEU A 156 -12.33 -21.57 -9.13
CA LEU A 156 -12.00 -23.00 -9.20
C LEU A 156 -13.06 -23.85 -8.48
N ALA A 157 -12.97 -25.18 -8.65
CA ALA A 157 -13.94 -26.09 -8.04
C ALA A 157 -13.92 -25.98 -6.51
N GLY A 158 -15.10 -25.73 -5.92
CA GLY A 158 -15.26 -25.59 -4.47
C GLY A 158 -15.27 -24.16 -3.96
N GLN A 159 -14.92 -23.17 -4.79
CA GLN A 159 -15.01 -21.75 -4.44
C GLN A 159 -16.43 -21.21 -4.63
N ALA A 160 -16.99 -20.57 -3.60
CA ALA A 160 -18.32 -20.00 -3.62
C ALA A 160 -18.28 -18.46 -3.60
N ARG A 161 -18.42 -17.83 -4.77
CA ARG A 161 -18.38 -16.38 -4.95
C ARG A 161 -19.79 -15.81 -5.23
N PRO A 162 -20.18 -14.63 -4.71
CA PRO A 162 -19.39 -13.74 -3.86
C PRO A 162 -19.45 -14.09 -2.37
N SER A 163 -18.37 -13.85 -1.63
CA SER A 163 -18.28 -13.97 -0.17
C SER A 163 -17.18 -13.05 0.40
N ASN A 164 -17.00 -13.05 1.72
CA ASN A 164 -15.88 -12.36 2.41
C ASN A 164 -14.82 -13.34 2.92
N ASN A 165 -14.83 -14.59 2.46
CA ASN A 165 -13.88 -15.60 2.89
C ASN A 165 -12.73 -15.68 1.86
N PRO A 166 -11.46 -15.44 2.25
CA PRO A 166 -10.32 -15.55 1.35
C PRO A 166 -10.26 -16.89 0.59
N ALA A 167 -10.65 -17.99 1.22
CA ALA A 167 -10.64 -19.32 0.61
C ALA A 167 -11.68 -19.53 -0.51
N ASP A 168 -12.67 -18.64 -0.65
CA ASP A 168 -13.58 -18.64 -1.80
C ASP A 168 -12.99 -17.96 -3.04
N TYR A 169 -11.77 -17.41 -2.93
CA TYR A 169 -11.12 -16.66 -3.99
C TYR A 169 -9.67 -17.04 -4.24
N LEU A 170 -8.91 -17.31 -3.19
CA LEU A 170 -7.47 -17.58 -3.23
C LEU A 170 -7.20 -19.09 -3.05
N GLU A 171 -6.02 -19.54 -3.47
CA GLU A 171 -5.63 -20.96 -3.42
C GLU A 171 -4.37 -21.23 -2.59
N GLY A 172 -4.29 -22.46 -2.05
CA GLY A 172 -3.11 -22.91 -1.30
C GLY A 172 -2.83 -22.01 -0.09
N ASP A 173 -1.57 -21.65 0.11
CA ASP A 173 -1.16 -20.80 1.23
C ASP A 173 -1.77 -19.39 1.16
N ASN A 174 -2.12 -18.90 -0.04
CA ASN A 174 -2.74 -17.58 -0.21
C ASN A 174 -4.12 -17.48 0.47
N SER A 175 -4.75 -18.62 0.77
CA SER A 175 -6.12 -18.70 1.30
C SER A 175 -6.24 -18.81 2.82
N ASN A 176 -5.13 -19.03 3.54
CA ASN A 176 -5.16 -19.50 4.93
C ASN A 176 -5.13 -18.36 5.98
N GLY A 177 -4.89 -17.12 5.55
CA GLY A 177 -4.86 -15.92 6.39
C GLY A 177 -3.58 -15.72 7.21
N ASP A 178 -2.50 -16.45 6.93
CA ASP A 178 -1.20 -16.24 7.53
C ASP A 178 -0.31 -15.26 6.72
N ASN A 179 0.98 -15.18 7.07
CA ASN A 179 1.93 -14.28 6.42
C ASN A 179 2.72 -14.95 5.28
N ASN A 180 2.43 -16.20 4.94
CA ASN A 180 3.12 -16.96 3.91
C ASN A 180 2.21 -17.08 2.68
N TYR A 181 2.75 -16.69 1.53
CA TYR A 181 2.08 -16.71 0.26
C TYR A 181 2.89 -17.53 -0.74
N VAL A 182 2.24 -17.94 -1.81
CA VAL A 182 2.84 -18.73 -2.89
C VAL A 182 2.50 -18.14 -4.25
N SER A 183 3.44 -18.27 -5.18
CA SER A 183 3.20 -17.99 -6.59
C SER A 183 3.50 -19.21 -7.44
N GLY A 184 2.84 -19.33 -8.58
CA GLY A 184 3.00 -20.50 -9.44
C GLY A 184 2.27 -20.39 -10.77
N PRO A 185 2.57 -21.30 -11.70
CA PRO A 185 1.84 -21.38 -12.97
C PRO A 185 0.39 -21.81 -12.72
N ALA A 186 -0.53 -21.30 -13.55
CA ALA A 186 -1.93 -21.68 -13.49
C ALA A 186 -2.11 -23.19 -13.71
N SER A 187 -2.99 -23.80 -12.91
CA SER A 187 -3.31 -25.22 -12.91
C SER A 187 -4.79 -25.43 -12.58
N ALA A 188 -5.24 -26.68 -12.48
CA ALA A 188 -6.62 -26.98 -12.10
C ALA A 188 -6.98 -26.59 -10.65
N THR A 189 -5.97 -26.31 -9.81
CA THR A 189 -6.12 -26.05 -8.37
C THR A 189 -5.41 -24.78 -7.91
N PHE A 190 -4.89 -23.97 -8.83
CA PHE A 190 -4.16 -22.75 -8.51
C PHE A 190 -4.16 -21.81 -9.72
N ASN A 191 -4.65 -20.59 -9.59
CA ASN A 191 -4.61 -19.57 -10.64
C ASN A 191 -4.43 -18.14 -10.12
N ASP A 192 -4.12 -17.98 -8.83
CA ASP A 192 -3.67 -16.71 -8.25
C ASP A 192 -2.46 -16.10 -8.99
N VAL A 193 -2.55 -14.80 -9.27
CA VAL A 193 -1.45 -13.98 -9.78
C VAL A 193 -1.09 -12.91 -8.76
N VAL A 194 0.14 -12.94 -8.25
CA VAL A 194 0.59 -12.06 -7.16
C VAL A 194 1.53 -10.97 -7.67
N ALA A 195 1.26 -9.73 -7.29
CA ALA A 195 2.18 -8.60 -7.41
C ALA A 195 2.66 -8.19 -6.02
N ILE A 196 3.97 -8.18 -5.82
CA ILE A 196 4.60 -7.87 -4.54
C ILE A 196 5.06 -6.42 -4.47
N ILE A 197 4.98 -5.84 -3.28
CA ILE A 197 5.64 -4.59 -2.90
C ILE A 197 6.66 -4.95 -1.83
N THR A 198 7.94 -4.89 -2.17
CA THR A 198 8.99 -5.13 -1.17
C THR A 198 9.12 -3.93 -0.24
N ARG A 199 9.58 -4.15 0.99
CA ARG A 199 9.91 -3.06 1.91
C ARG A 199 10.93 -2.10 1.31
N GLN A 200 11.95 -2.64 0.63
CA GLN A 200 12.99 -1.84 0.00
C GLN A 200 12.40 -0.91 -1.07
N GLU A 201 11.49 -1.42 -1.90
CA GLU A 201 10.81 -0.64 -2.93
C GLU A 201 9.92 0.45 -2.33
N LEU A 202 9.11 0.10 -1.32
CA LEU A 202 8.26 1.05 -0.62
C LEU A 202 9.10 2.18 0.01
N MET A 203 10.13 1.82 0.77
CA MET A 203 10.96 2.79 1.49
C MET A 203 11.82 3.62 0.54
N ALA A 204 12.28 3.08 -0.59
CA ALA A 204 13.00 3.88 -1.58
C ALA A 204 12.15 5.06 -2.12
N ALA A 205 10.85 4.84 -2.33
CA ALA A 205 9.93 5.90 -2.77
C ALA A 205 9.65 6.91 -1.64
N VAL A 206 9.38 6.41 -0.44
CA VAL A 206 9.08 7.24 0.75
C VAL A 206 10.27 8.11 1.14
N GLU A 207 11.46 7.52 1.24
CA GLU A 207 12.69 8.23 1.60
C GLU A 207 13.04 9.30 0.58
N LYS A 208 12.78 9.07 -0.72
CA LYS A 208 12.99 10.08 -1.75
C LYS A 208 12.10 11.31 -1.54
N ARG A 209 10.82 11.10 -1.19
CA ARG A 209 9.88 12.19 -0.86
C ARG A 209 10.32 12.92 0.41
N VAL A 210 10.64 12.20 1.48
CA VAL A 210 11.09 12.78 2.74
C VAL A 210 12.38 13.58 2.54
N ALA A 211 13.36 13.04 1.80
CA ALA A 211 14.59 13.74 1.47
C ALA A 211 14.34 15.04 0.68
N SER A 212 13.36 15.03 -0.24
CA SER A 212 12.96 16.24 -0.97
C SER A 212 12.37 17.30 -0.03
N GLU A 213 11.51 16.91 0.91
CA GLU A 213 10.94 17.84 1.89
C GLU A 213 11.98 18.40 2.86
N VAL A 214 12.87 17.52 3.35
CA VAL A 214 14.00 17.93 4.20
C VAL A 214 14.90 18.90 3.44
N LYS A 215 15.21 18.63 2.17
CA LYS A 215 15.98 19.55 1.33
C LYS A 215 15.33 20.92 1.25
N VAL A 216 14.01 20.99 0.98
CA VAL A 216 13.27 22.26 0.93
C VAL A 216 13.36 22.99 2.28
N CYS A 217 13.20 22.28 3.40
CA CYS A 217 13.33 22.88 4.73
C CYS A 217 14.73 23.43 4.98
N LEU A 218 15.77 22.70 4.56
CA LEU A 218 17.17 23.12 4.69
C LEU A 218 17.45 24.37 3.84
N GLU A 219 16.93 24.44 2.62
CA GLU A 219 17.06 25.60 1.73
C GLU A 219 16.32 26.82 2.31
N GLN A 220 15.10 26.63 2.80
CA GLN A 220 14.34 27.70 3.47
C GLN A 220 15.07 28.23 4.70
N HIS A 221 15.71 27.34 5.48
CA HIS A 221 16.52 27.76 6.63
C HIS A 221 17.75 28.58 6.21
N ALA A 222 18.46 28.16 5.16
CA ALA A 222 19.62 28.89 4.65
C ALA A 222 19.24 30.28 4.09
N LEU A 223 18.04 30.41 3.51
CA LEU A 223 17.55 31.65 2.93
C LEU A 223 16.78 32.54 3.93
N ALA A 224 16.50 32.07 5.14
CA ALA A 224 15.75 32.82 6.12
C ALA A 224 16.49 34.11 6.52
N ALA A 225 15.80 35.25 6.56
CA ALA A 225 16.39 36.53 6.92
C ALA A 225 17.02 36.56 8.33
N ALA A 226 16.54 35.69 9.23
CA ALA A 226 17.12 35.50 10.56
C ALA A 226 18.47 34.77 10.55
N ASN A 227 18.78 34.03 9.48
CA ASN A 227 20.03 33.32 9.26
C ASN A 227 21.00 34.21 8.48
N THR A 228 21.67 35.11 9.18
CA THR A 228 22.62 36.06 8.58
C THR A 228 23.86 35.40 7.99
N LEU A 229 24.14 34.14 8.32
CA LEU A 229 25.27 33.37 7.81
C LEU A 229 24.93 32.57 6.54
N HIS A 230 23.64 32.52 6.16
CA HIS A 230 23.14 31.72 5.04
C HIS A 230 23.62 30.27 5.04
N SER A 231 23.84 29.71 6.23
CA SER A 231 24.39 28.37 6.42
C SER A 231 23.28 27.34 6.67
N TYR A 232 23.52 26.09 6.28
CA TYR A 232 22.68 24.98 6.72
C TYR A 232 22.82 24.75 8.24
N PRO A 233 21.78 24.20 8.89
CA PRO A 233 21.85 23.86 10.31
C PRO A 233 22.90 22.76 10.52
N TRP A 234 23.54 22.78 11.69
CA TRP A 234 24.44 21.71 12.09
C TRP A 234 23.67 20.40 12.20
N PRO A 235 24.22 19.27 11.72
CA PRO A 235 23.59 17.97 11.92
C PRO A 235 23.42 17.72 13.41
N ALA A 236 22.30 17.10 13.78
CA ALA A 236 22.11 16.65 15.15
C ALA A 236 23.31 15.77 15.56
N PRO A 237 23.84 15.91 16.78
CA PRO A 237 24.87 15.00 17.26
C PRO A 237 24.38 13.56 17.12
N LEU A 238 25.24 12.65 16.65
CA LEU A 238 24.96 11.21 16.63
C LEU A 238 24.98 10.70 18.09
N LEU A 239 23.93 11.02 18.85
CA LEU A 239 23.74 10.53 20.21
C LEU A 239 22.99 9.20 20.16
N GLN A 240 23.57 8.21 20.83
CA GLN A 240 23.05 6.86 21.00
C GLN A 240 21.60 6.84 21.52
N PRO A 241 20.81 5.81 21.18
CA PRO A 241 19.40 5.73 21.53
C PRO A 241 19.26 5.50 23.02
N GLU A 242 18.80 6.50 23.79
CA GLU A 242 18.14 6.37 25.11
C GLU A 242 17.93 7.73 25.81
N LEU A 243 17.28 8.71 25.16
CA LEU A 243 16.81 9.90 25.88
C LEU A 243 15.30 10.10 25.76
N PRO A 244 14.57 10.13 26.89
CA PRO A 244 13.14 10.45 26.93
C PRO A 244 12.86 11.81 26.27
N TRP A 245 11.71 11.92 25.60
CA TRP A 245 11.23 13.10 24.86
C TRP A 245 11.36 14.44 25.62
N GLN A 246 11.33 14.40 26.96
CA GLN A 246 11.49 15.57 27.84
C GLN A 246 12.88 16.21 27.75
N LYS A 247 13.93 15.43 27.47
CA LYS A 247 15.31 15.95 27.38
C LYS A 247 15.61 16.64 26.05
N TRP A 248 14.81 16.39 25.01
CA TRP A 248 14.87 17.12 23.73
C TRP A 248 14.48 18.59 23.86
N GLN A 249 13.65 18.95 24.85
CA GLN A 249 13.28 20.34 25.12
C GLN A 249 14.44 21.14 25.75
N LEU A 250 15.25 20.48 26.58
CA LEU A 250 16.39 21.10 27.27
C LEU A 250 17.60 21.33 26.35
N LEU A 251 17.85 20.43 25.40
CA LEU A 251 18.89 20.64 24.37
C LEU A 251 18.53 21.78 23.41
N ARG A 252 17.23 21.98 23.11
CA ARG A 252 16.73 23.14 22.36
C ARG A 252 16.99 24.48 23.06
N ALA A 253 17.07 24.48 24.39
CA ALA A 253 17.26 25.69 25.19
C ALA A 253 18.75 26.08 25.37
N THR A 254 19.70 25.19 25.08
CA THR A 254 21.14 25.42 25.28
C THR A 254 21.91 25.66 23.99
N SER A 255 21.31 25.41 22.83
CA SER A 255 21.83 25.89 21.55
C SER A 255 21.47 27.37 21.38
N ASN A 256 22.46 28.24 21.29
CA ASN A 256 22.28 29.67 20.97
C ASN A 256 21.65 29.93 19.59
N TYR A 257 21.42 28.87 18.81
CA TYR A 257 20.61 28.90 17.59
C TYR A 257 19.70 27.68 17.60
N PRO A 258 18.47 27.78 18.13
CA PRO A 258 17.51 26.72 17.92
C PRO A 258 17.21 26.72 16.43
N ALA A 259 17.54 25.62 15.75
CA ALA A 259 16.89 25.28 14.49
C ALA A 259 15.43 24.96 14.82
N GLN A 260 14.65 25.99 15.15
CA GLN A 260 13.23 25.95 14.89
C GLN A 260 13.16 25.97 13.36
N CYS A 261 12.88 24.81 12.76
CA CYS A 261 11.95 24.85 11.64
C CYS A 261 10.78 25.67 12.15
N GLY A 262 10.73 26.94 11.73
CA GLY A 262 9.71 27.87 12.16
C GLY A 262 8.35 27.25 11.89
N SER A 263 7.34 27.80 12.53
CA SER A 263 5.90 27.50 12.43
C SER A 263 5.30 27.45 11.00
N GLN A 264 6.13 27.44 9.95
CA GLN A 264 5.76 27.26 8.55
C GLN A 264 6.02 25.84 8.02
N CYS A 265 6.75 24.98 8.76
CA CYS A 265 6.75 23.53 8.55
C CYS A 265 5.79 22.86 9.54
N GLN A 266 4.54 23.34 9.59
CA GLN A 266 3.46 22.62 10.27
C GLN A 266 2.92 21.57 9.29
N PHE A 267 3.30 20.31 9.50
CA PHE A 267 2.45 19.20 9.06
C PHE A 267 1.12 19.36 9.78
N ALA A 268 0.03 19.39 9.01
CA ALA A 268 -1.31 19.67 9.52
C ALA A 268 -1.72 18.61 10.56
N GLY A 269 -1.87 19.03 11.80
CA GLY A 269 -2.36 18.19 12.89
C GLY A 269 -2.69 19.01 14.13
N GLU A 270 -3.99 19.14 14.40
CA GLU A 270 -4.63 19.48 15.67
C GLU A 270 -4.73 20.96 16.10
N HIS A 271 -5.89 21.54 15.76
CA HIS A 271 -6.51 22.62 16.52
C HIS A 271 -6.99 22.11 17.89
N HIS A 272 -6.25 22.38 18.96
CA HIS A 272 -6.82 22.43 20.31
C HIS A 272 -7.19 23.86 20.67
N THR A 273 -8.48 24.21 20.50
CA THR A 273 -9.06 25.44 21.04
C THR A 273 -9.29 25.29 22.54
N GLY A 274 -8.30 25.62 23.36
CA GLY A 274 -8.48 25.89 24.78
C GLY A 274 -9.04 27.29 24.99
N SER A 275 -10.36 27.41 25.15
CA SER A 275 -11.02 28.64 25.55
C SER A 275 -10.90 28.85 27.06
N ASN A 276 -10.09 29.83 27.45
CA ASN A 276 -10.06 30.43 28.77
C ASN A 276 -11.29 31.35 28.96
N SER A 277 -12.11 31.10 29.98
CA SER A 277 -13.07 32.07 30.51
C SER A 277 -12.51 32.75 31.77
N PRO A 278 -12.62 34.08 31.93
CA PRO A 278 -12.04 34.80 33.06
C PRO A 278 -12.97 34.81 34.29
N LYS A 279 -12.34 34.81 35.47
CA LYS A 279 -12.97 35.10 36.76
C LYS A 279 -13.64 36.49 36.75
N ARG A 280 -14.86 36.58 37.32
CA ARG A 280 -15.34 37.78 38.01
C ARG A 280 -16.06 37.40 39.30
N SER A 281 -15.66 38.12 40.35
CA SER A 281 -16.17 38.23 41.70
C SER A 281 -17.60 38.77 41.77
N GLY A 282 -18.36 38.31 42.77
CA GLY A 282 -19.69 38.80 43.15
C GLY A 282 -20.52 37.67 43.73
#